data_AF-A0A2B8B666-F1
#
_entry.id   AF-A0A2B8B666-F1
#
_cell.length_a   1.000
_cell.length_b   1.000
_cell.length_c   1.000
_cell.angle_alpha   90.00
_cell.angle_beta   90.00
_cell.angle_gamma   90.00
#
_symmetry.space_group_name_H-M   'P 1'
#
loop_
_entity.id
_entity.type
_entity.pdbx_description
1 polymer ?
#
loop_
_entity_poly.entity_id
_entity_poly.type
_entity_poly.pdbx_seq_one_letter_code
_entity_poly.pdbx_strand_id
1 'polypeptide(L)'
;MAANENERFNQFAAVVAAELLERTKKSMELLAPEQQPCSVLPFIQTPSFVEFYQELVRVGILPVVLSRRPVRAIVGDVDWAREGREYLLTVLDDRSNAIFTAWEFAWDSLWDERKIGQDGGNSSQSKPKKGFFSALFGRRREEKTGSDGGGGGEGGVMAGLHTMLTELAEKRGFLPLFHDDVRILKALPRLKPGRVAQAWKEISQYHHQEFYLPEPEQAKPGVTSDCLQKWHYNLPDKIGEFLVLKAAVDLEHVNKPFIGKYIRQSARTQEEAEKGMPYLSIYWKAMRNPAPVAERHTL
;
A
#
# COMPACT_ATOMS: atom_id res chain seq x y z
N MET A 1 -29.23 -29.54 -5.19
CA MET A 1 -27.76 -29.55 -5.00
C MET A 1 -27.12 -28.17 -5.24
N ALA A 2 -27.52 -27.38 -6.24
CA ALA A 2 -26.95 -26.06 -6.53
C ALA A 2 -27.06 -24.98 -5.41
N ALA A 3 -28.07 -25.05 -4.54
CA ALA A 3 -28.23 -24.09 -3.45
C ALA A 3 -27.07 -24.13 -2.43
N ASN A 4 -26.58 -25.34 -2.10
CA ASN A 4 -25.46 -25.55 -1.19
C ASN A 4 -24.13 -25.10 -1.81
N GLU A 5 -23.96 -25.24 -3.13
CA GLU A 5 -22.74 -24.76 -3.83
C GLU A 5 -22.63 -23.24 -3.84
N ASN A 6 -23.73 -22.53 -4.11
CA ASN A 6 -23.73 -21.07 -4.08
C ASN A 6 -23.49 -20.52 -2.67
N GLU A 7 -24.06 -21.16 -1.65
CA GLU A 7 -23.83 -20.79 -0.26
C GLU A 7 -22.35 -20.97 0.14
N ARG A 8 -21.76 -22.13 -0.17
CA ARG A 8 -20.34 -22.40 0.05
C ARG A 8 -19.44 -21.40 -0.68
N PHE A 9 -19.78 -21.06 -1.93
CA PHE A 9 -19.03 -20.06 -2.69
C PHE A 9 -19.10 -18.67 -2.05
N ASN A 10 -20.27 -18.27 -1.55
CA ASN A 10 -20.42 -16.98 -0.87
C ASN A 10 -19.62 -16.93 0.44
N GLN A 11 -19.61 -18.02 1.20
CA GLN A 11 -18.77 -18.14 2.40
C GLN A 11 -17.27 -18.05 2.05
N PHE A 12 -16.82 -18.80 1.03
CA PHE A 12 -15.45 -18.70 0.51
C PHE A 12 -15.09 -17.27 0.11
N ALA A 13 -15.94 -16.60 -0.68
CA ALA A 13 -15.72 -15.23 -1.12
C ALA A 13 -15.60 -14.26 0.06
N ALA A 14 -16.45 -14.43 1.10
CA ALA A 14 -16.40 -13.62 2.31
C ALA A 14 -15.09 -13.84 3.09
N VAL A 15 -14.64 -15.09 3.24
CA VAL A 15 -13.37 -15.41 3.93
C VAL A 15 -12.16 -14.84 3.18
N VAL A 16 -12.11 -14.98 1.85
CA VAL A 16 -11.05 -14.39 1.01
C VAL A 16 -11.03 -12.88 1.15
N ALA A 17 -12.18 -12.23 1.02
CA ALA A 17 -12.28 -10.78 1.14
C ALA A 17 -11.83 -10.32 2.53
N ALA A 18 -12.31 -10.95 3.60
CA ALA A 18 -11.97 -10.61 4.96
C ALA A 18 -10.45 -10.74 5.21
N GLU A 19 -9.85 -11.88 4.84
CA GLU A 19 -8.43 -12.13 5.10
C GLU A 19 -7.51 -11.17 4.33
N LEU A 20 -7.76 -10.94 3.04
CA LEU A 20 -6.92 -10.04 2.24
C LEU A 20 -7.03 -8.58 2.70
N LEU A 21 -8.25 -8.12 3.02
CA LEU A 21 -8.48 -6.74 3.45
C LEU A 21 -7.97 -6.49 4.88
N GLU A 22 -8.17 -7.44 5.79
CA GLU A 22 -7.70 -7.32 7.18
C GLU A 22 -6.18 -7.33 7.26
N ARG A 23 -5.50 -8.19 6.49
CA ARG A 23 -4.03 -8.16 6.37
C ARG A 23 -3.53 -6.82 5.87
N THR A 24 -4.15 -6.32 4.80
CA THR A 24 -3.76 -5.05 4.18
C THR A 24 -3.94 -3.90 5.17
N LYS A 25 -5.09 -3.84 5.85
CA LYS A 25 -5.39 -2.85 6.90
C LYS A 25 -4.33 -2.87 8.00
N LYS A 26 -4.08 -4.04 8.61
CA LYS A 26 -3.07 -4.19 9.67
C LYS A 26 -1.67 -3.75 9.24
N SER A 27 -1.27 -4.10 8.02
CA SER A 27 0.04 -3.68 7.49
C SER A 27 0.12 -2.16 7.33
N MET A 28 -0.93 -1.50 6.83
CA MET A 28 -0.97 -0.04 6.71
C MET A 28 -0.98 0.66 8.09
N GLU A 29 -1.75 0.12 9.04
CA GLU A 29 -1.76 0.61 10.43
C GLU A 29 -0.38 0.54 11.09
N LEU A 30 0.37 -0.54 10.86
CA LEU A 30 1.75 -0.69 11.36
C LEU A 30 2.75 0.27 10.69
N LEU A 31 2.47 0.69 9.46
CA LEU A 31 3.30 1.64 8.72
C LEU A 31 2.97 3.10 9.03
N ALA A 32 1.76 3.38 9.53
CA ALA A 32 1.35 4.72 9.92
C ALA A 32 2.17 5.21 11.13
N PRO A 33 2.72 6.43 11.09
CA PRO A 33 3.38 7.00 12.26
C PRO A 33 2.40 7.30 13.39
N GLU A 34 2.91 7.30 14.62
CA GLU A 34 2.15 7.61 15.83
C GLU A 34 2.21 9.10 16.16
N GLN A 35 3.33 9.75 15.82
CA GLN A 35 3.55 11.18 16.03
C GLN A 35 3.05 12.01 14.85
N GLN A 36 2.84 13.30 15.09
CA GLN A 36 2.41 14.23 14.06
C GLN A 36 3.53 14.46 13.02
N PRO A 37 3.31 14.15 11.74
CA PRO A 37 4.31 14.40 10.70
C PRO A 37 4.47 15.90 10.43
N CYS A 38 5.66 16.30 10.00
CA CYS A 38 5.94 17.69 9.63
C CYS A 38 5.52 18.07 8.20
N SER A 39 5.08 17.09 7.40
CA SER A 39 4.59 17.29 6.03
C SER A 39 3.59 16.18 5.66
N VAL A 40 3.01 16.29 4.46
CA VAL A 40 2.05 15.31 3.93
C VAL A 40 2.73 13.95 3.75
N LEU A 41 2.04 12.89 4.17
CA LEU A 41 2.56 11.52 4.12
C LEU A 41 2.16 10.78 2.84
N PRO A 42 2.89 9.72 2.46
CA PRO A 42 2.47 8.80 1.41
C PRO A 42 1.13 8.14 1.72
N PHE A 43 0.39 7.79 0.66
CA PHE A 43 -0.95 7.19 0.74
C PHE A 43 -1.04 6.02 1.74
N ILE A 44 -0.06 5.12 1.74
CA ILE A 44 -0.04 3.90 2.58
C ILE A 44 0.05 4.18 4.09
N GLN A 45 0.52 5.38 4.47
CA GLN A 45 0.66 5.82 5.85
C GLN A 45 -0.49 6.74 6.29
N THR A 46 -1.53 6.89 5.45
CA THR A 46 -2.69 7.72 5.75
C THR A 46 -3.94 6.87 6.01
N PRO A 47 -4.64 7.06 7.15
CA PRO A 47 -5.84 6.28 7.46
C PRO A 47 -6.95 6.40 6.40
N SER A 48 -7.07 7.57 5.78
CA SER A 48 -8.08 7.85 4.74
C SER A 48 -7.90 6.98 3.49
N PHE A 49 -6.69 6.53 3.20
CA PHE A 49 -6.42 5.65 2.07
C PHE A 49 -6.88 4.20 2.32
N VAL A 50 -6.88 3.75 3.58
CA VAL A 50 -7.28 2.38 3.95
C VAL A 50 -8.72 2.11 3.48
N GLU A 51 -9.65 3.02 3.79
CA GLU A 51 -11.05 2.90 3.41
C GLU A 51 -11.22 2.84 1.89
N PHE A 52 -10.53 3.75 1.18
CA PHE A 52 -10.55 3.79 -0.27
C PHE A 52 -10.01 2.49 -0.89
N TYR A 53 -8.87 2.00 -0.42
CA TYR A 53 -8.25 0.78 -0.92
C TYR A 53 -9.17 -0.43 -0.71
N GLN A 54 -9.82 -0.53 0.46
CA GLN A 54 -10.76 -1.61 0.71
C GLN A 54 -11.94 -1.58 -0.27
N GLU A 55 -12.49 -0.39 -0.55
CA GLU A 55 -13.60 -0.27 -1.49
C GLU A 55 -13.17 -0.58 -2.93
N LEU A 56 -12.01 -0.08 -3.35
CA LEU A 56 -11.40 -0.39 -4.64
C LEU A 56 -11.25 -1.90 -4.83
N VAL A 57 -10.76 -2.60 -3.79
CA VAL A 57 -10.60 -4.05 -3.82
C VAL A 57 -11.95 -4.76 -3.86
N ARG A 58 -12.93 -4.37 -3.03
CA ARG A 58 -14.27 -4.99 -2.99
C ARG A 58 -15.01 -4.88 -4.30
N VAL A 59 -14.94 -3.72 -4.96
CA VAL A 59 -15.73 -3.42 -6.16
C VAL A 59 -14.97 -3.73 -7.44
N GLY A 60 -13.66 -3.51 -7.47
CA GLY A 60 -12.84 -3.59 -8.68
C GLY A 60 -12.04 -4.88 -8.82
N ILE A 61 -11.47 -5.38 -7.72
CA ILE A 61 -10.50 -6.49 -7.78
C ILE A 61 -11.16 -7.83 -7.46
N LEU A 62 -11.81 -7.95 -6.30
CA LEU A 62 -12.37 -9.21 -5.81
C LEU A 62 -13.38 -9.85 -6.78
N PRO A 63 -14.29 -9.12 -7.45
CA PRO A 63 -15.20 -9.74 -8.41
C PRO A 63 -14.46 -10.39 -9.57
N VAL A 64 -13.38 -9.76 -10.06
CA VAL A 64 -12.54 -10.32 -11.12
C VAL A 64 -11.81 -11.56 -10.62
N VAL A 65 -11.20 -11.49 -9.43
CA VAL A 65 -10.50 -12.61 -8.80
C VAL A 65 -11.42 -13.82 -8.62
N LEU A 66 -12.58 -13.61 -8.01
CA LEU A 66 -13.55 -14.67 -7.69
C LEU A 66 -14.23 -15.26 -8.93
N SER A 67 -14.23 -14.54 -10.07
CA SER A 67 -14.74 -15.07 -11.33
C SER A 67 -13.81 -16.10 -11.97
N ARG A 68 -12.52 -16.14 -11.61
CA ARG A 68 -11.53 -17.00 -12.26
C ARG A 68 -11.77 -18.47 -11.91
N ARG A 69 -11.80 -19.33 -12.94
CA ARG A 69 -12.01 -20.77 -12.76
C ARG A 69 -11.04 -21.43 -11.76
N PRO A 70 -9.72 -21.14 -11.77
CA PRO A 70 -8.80 -21.70 -10.77
C PRO A 70 -9.13 -21.26 -9.33
N VAL A 71 -9.63 -20.05 -9.14
CA VAL A 71 -10.04 -19.55 -7.81
C VAL A 71 -11.34 -20.23 -7.36
N ARG A 72 -12.31 -20.38 -8.26
CA ARG A 72 -13.57 -21.10 -7.97
C ARG A 72 -13.34 -22.57 -7.62
N ALA A 73 -12.29 -23.19 -8.17
CA ALA A 73 -11.94 -24.58 -7.87
C ALA A 73 -11.45 -24.78 -6.42
N ILE A 74 -10.98 -23.73 -5.74
CA ILE A 74 -10.51 -23.79 -4.34
C ILE A 74 -11.64 -24.12 -3.38
N VAL A 75 -12.88 -23.75 -3.71
CA VAL A 75 -14.05 -23.90 -2.83
C VAL A 75 -14.17 -25.33 -2.31
N GLY A 76 -13.99 -26.32 -3.20
CA GLY A 76 -13.97 -27.74 -2.87
C GLY A 76 -15.10 -28.17 -1.93
N ASP A 77 -14.81 -29.19 -1.13
CA ASP A 77 -15.66 -29.66 -0.02
C ASP A 77 -15.13 -29.16 1.33
N VAL A 78 -14.82 -27.87 1.42
CA VAL A 78 -14.37 -27.22 2.67
C VAL A 78 -15.56 -26.58 3.39
N ASP A 79 -15.63 -26.73 4.70
CA ASP A 79 -16.53 -25.94 5.55
C ASP A 79 -15.96 -24.53 5.72
N TRP A 80 -16.33 -23.63 4.80
CA TRP A 80 -15.83 -22.27 4.77
C TRP A 80 -16.27 -21.43 5.96
N ALA A 81 -17.34 -21.82 6.66
CA ALA A 81 -17.82 -21.10 7.84
C ALA A 81 -16.95 -21.39 9.08
N ARG A 82 -16.38 -22.59 9.19
CA ARG A 82 -15.61 -23.02 10.37
C ARG A 82 -14.11 -23.11 10.13
N GLU A 83 -13.70 -23.79 9.07
CA GLU A 83 -12.31 -24.15 8.79
C GLU A 83 -11.71 -23.35 7.62
N GLY A 84 -12.58 -22.65 6.87
CA GLY A 84 -12.22 -21.94 5.65
C GLY A 84 -11.05 -20.96 5.81
N ARG A 85 -10.96 -20.28 6.96
CA ARG A 85 -9.86 -19.35 7.20
C ARG A 85 -8.52 -20.07 7.25
N GLU A 86 -8.39 -21.13 8.05
CA GLU A 86 -7.14 -21.88 8.18
C GLU A 86 -6.74 -22.53 6.87
N TYR A 87 -7.70 -23.11 6.16
CA TYR A 87 -7.47 -23.65 4.83
C TYR A 87 -6.99 -22.57 3.85
N LEU A 88 -7.62 -21.39 3.84
CA LEU A 88 -7.20 -20.26 3.01
C LEU A 88 -5.76 -19.84 3.30
N LEU A 89 -5.31 -19.86 4.56
CA LEU A 89 -3.91 -19.54 4.88
C LEU A 89 -2.94 -20.49 4.16
N THR A 90 -3.24 -21.79 4.14
CA THR A 90 -2.41 -22.78 3.44
C THR A 90 -2.39 -22.54 1.93
N VAL A 91 -3.54 -22.19 1.34
CA VAL A 91 -3.64 -21.80 -0.07
C VAL A 91 -2.81 -20.56 -0.36
N LEU A 92 -2.87 -19.53 0.49
CA LEU A 92 -2.15 -18.28 0.27
C LEU A 92 -0.63 -18.40 0.44
N ASP A 93 -0.16 -19.36 1.24
CA ASP A 93 1.28 -19.61 1.43
C ASP A 93 1.91 -20.42 0.28
N ASP A 94 1.10 -21.06 -0.59
CA ASP A 94 1.60 -21.67 -1.83
C ASP A 94 2.11 -20.59 -2.80
N ARG A 95 3.34 -20.77 -3.30
CA ARG A 95 3.99 -19.86 -4.27
C ARG A 95 3.20 -19.71 -5.57
N SER A 96 2.45 -20.74 -5.96
CA SER A 96 1.70 -20.81 -7.21
C SER A 96 0.20 -20.57 -7.06
N ASN A 97 -0.21 -19.96 -5.94
CA ASN A 97 -1.63 -19.89 -5.64
C ASN A 97 -2.45 -19.09 -6.65
N ALA A 98 -3.60 -19.66 -7.00
CA ALA A 98 -4.51 -19.10 -7.99
C ALA A 98 -5.09 -17.74 -7.57
N ILE A 99 -5.21 -17.46 -6.27
CA ILE A 99 -5.76 -16.20 -5.75
C ILE A 99 -4.83 -15.04 -6.12
N PHE A 100 -3.53 -15.13 -5.82
CA PHE A 100 -2.58 -14.07 -6.14
C PHE A 100 -2.27 -13.97 -7.63
N THR A 101 -2.36 -15.07 -8.38
CA THR A 101 -2.28 -15.01 -9.85
C THR A 101 -3.47 -14.24 -10.44
N ALA A 102 -4.69 -14.53 -9.97
CA ALA A 102 -5.89 -13.81 -10.37
C ALA A 102 -5.88 -12.35 -9.90
N TRP A 103 -5.28 -12.09 -8.74
CA TRP A 103 -5.12 -10.76 -8.17
C TRP A 103 -4.23 -9.86 -9.04
N GLU A 104 -3.07 -10.34 -9.47
CA GLU A 104 -2.21 -9.61 -10.42
C GLU A 104 -2.97 -9.28 -11.69
N PHE A 105 -3.63 -10.27 -12.28
CA PHE A 105 -4.43 -10.08 -13.50
C PHE A 105 -5.52 -9.03 -13.33
N ALA A 106 -6.20 -9.01 -12.18
CA ALA A 106 -7.25 -8.03 -11.90
C ALA A 106 -6.68 -6.61 -11.79
N TRP A 107 -5.52 -6.45 -11.14
CA TRP A 107 -4.84 -5.16 -11.08
C TRP A 107 -4.29 -4.70 -12.42
N ASP A 108 -3.68 -5.60 -13.20
CA ASP A 108 -3.21 -5.28 -14.57
C ASP A 108 -4.38 -4.80 -15.42
N SER A 109 -5.51 -5.49 -15.37
CA SER A 109 -6.71 -5.12 -16.13
C SER A 109 -7.29 -3.76 -15.70
N LEU A 110 -7.11 -3.39 -14.42
CA LEU A 110 -7.60 -2.13 -13.86
C LEU A 110 -6.62 -0.97 -14.08
N TRP A 111 -5.31 -1.25 -14.15
CA TRP A 111 -4.24 -0.26 -14.25
C TRP A 111 -3.76 -0.01 -15.68
N ASP A 112 -3.63 -1.06 -16.51
CA ASP A 112 -3.19 -0.95 -17.90
C ASP A 112 -4.39 -0.67 -18.83
N GLU A 113 -4.74 0.61 -18.93
CA GLU A 113 -5.76 1.09 -19.87
C GLU A 113 -5.36 0.89 -21.36
N ARG A 114 -4.09 0.60 -21.68
CA ARG A 114 -3.62 0.45 -23.07
C ARG A 114 -3.76 -0.95 -23.68
N LYS A 115 -4.01 -2.02 -22.92
CA LYS A 115 -4.02 -3.40 -23.47
C LYS A 115 -5.38 -3.95 -23.90
N ILE A 116 -6.48 -3.28 -23.57
CA ILE A 116 -7.81 -3.71 -24.02
C ILE A 116 -8.04 -3.42 -25.52
N GLY A 117 -7.19 -2.59 -26.14
CA GLY A 117 -7.32 -2.19 -27.56
C GLY A 117 -6.40 -2.89 -28.56
N GLN A 118 -5.32 -3.57 -28.14
CA GLN A 118 -4.30 -4.07 -29.10
C GLN A 118 -4.11 -5.58 -29.16
N ASP A 119 -4.52 -6.36 -28.16
CA ASP A 119 -4.43 -7.85 -28.19
C ASP A 119 -5.81 -8.54 -28.22
N GLY A 120 -6.82 -7.85 -28.76
CA GLY A 120 -8.22 -8.26 -28.76
C GLY A 120 -8.76 -8.77 -30.10
N GLY A 121 -7.91 -9.30 -30.98
CA GLY A 121 -8.37 -10.22 -32.01
C GLY A 121 -8.82 -11.51 -31.34
N ASN A 122 -10.09 -11.58 -30.95
CA ASN A 122 -10.77 -12.77 -30.42
C ASN A 122 -10.61 -13.04 -28.89
N SER A 123 -11.09 -12.14 -28.04
CA SER A 123 -11.67 -12.54 -26.75
C SER A 123 -12.72 -11.53 -26.25
N SER A 124 -13.76 -12.05 -25.62
CA SER A 124 -15.01 -11.38 -25.24
C SER A 124 -14.82 -9.98 -24.63
N GLN A 125 -15.45 -8.99 -25.27
CA GLN A 125 -15.61 -7.63 -24.76
C GLN A 125 -16.22 -7.61 -23.35
N SER A 126 -15.43 -7.26 -22.34
CA SER A 126 -15.96 -6.66 -21.11
C SER A 126 -15.74 -5.15 -21.19
N LYS A 127 -16.74 -4.41 -21.70
CA LYS A 127 -16.77 -2.95 -21.60
C LYS A 127 -16.69 -2.56 -20.11
N PRO A 128 -15.82 -1.62 -19.70
CA PRO A 128 -15.83 -1.12 -18.34
C PRO A 128 -17.18 -0.46 -18.05
N LYS A 129 -17.89 -0.96 -17.03
CA LYS A 129 -19.22 -0.47 -16.66
C LYS A 129 -19.07 0.97 -16.15
N LYS A 130 -19.76 1.94 -16.78
CA LYS A 130 -19.94 3.32 -16.25
C LYS A 130 -20.34 3.37 -14.76
N GLY A 131 -20.91 2.29 -14.23
CA GLY A 131 -21.25 2.13 -12.81
C GLY A 131 -20.09 1.82 -11.85
N PHE A 132 -18.90 1.42 -12.32
CA PHE A 132 -17.76 1.09 -11.44
C PHE A 132 -17.25 2.31 -10.67
N PHE A 133 -16.90 3.38 -11.38
CA PHE A 133 -16.51 4.65 -10.76
C PHE A 133 -17.69 5.31 -10.03
N SER A 134 -18.93 5.14 -10.53
CA SER A 134 -20.12 5.59 -9.79
C SER A 134 -20.35 4.82 -8.49
N ALA A 135 -19.93 3.56 -8.35
CA ALA A 135 -20.07 2.80 -7.11
C ALA A 135 -18.99 3.18 -6.09
N LEU A 136 -17.76 3.46 -6.56
CA LEU A 136 -16.66 3.96 -5.73
C LEU A 136 -16.92 5.37 -5.14
N PHE A 137 -17.77 6.18 -5.79
CA PHE A 137 -17.97 7.59 -5.41
C PHE A 137 -19.43 8.05 -5.25
N GLY A 138 -20.43 7.24 -5.63
CA GLY A 138 -21.84 7.63 -5.73
C GLY A 138 -22.63 7.52 -4.43
N ARG A 139 -22.07 7.98 -3.30
CA ARG A 139 -22.84 8.17 -2.06
C ARG A 139 -22.69 9.59 -1.51
N ARG A 140 -22.84 10.60 -2.38
CA ARG A 140 -23.34 11.93 -1.98
C ARG A 140 -23.82 12.76 -3.18
N ARG A 141 -25.08 13.21 -3.06
CA ARG A 141 -25.75 14.32 -3.76
C ARG A 141 -26.33 14.02 -5.16
N GLU A 142 -27.55 13.49 -5.17
CA GLU A 142 -28.51 13.83 -6.22
C GLU A 142 -28.96 15.29 -5.97
N GLU A 143 -28.37 16.23 -6.69
CA GLU A 143 -29.00 17.52 -6.95
C GLU A 143 -29.38 17.57 -8.43
N LYS A 144 -30.68 17.64 -8.67
CA LYS A 144 -31.31 17.88 -9.98
C LYS A 144 -30.72 19.12 -10.65
N THR A 145 -30.29 18.99 -11.90
CA THR A 145 -30.46 19.92 -13.03
C THR A 145 -30.02 19.13 -14.27
N GLY A 146 -30.77 18.98 -15.36
CA GLY A 146 -31.26 20.03 -16.26
C GLY A 146 -30.60 19.76 -17.62
N SER A 147 -31.42 19.48 -18.64
CA SER A 147 -31.06 19.12 -20.01
C SER A 147 -30.17 20.16 -20.72
N ASP A 148 -29.22 19.67 -21.54
CA ASP A 148 -29.06 19.97 -22.99
C ASP A 148 -27.62 20.30 -23.44
N GLY A 149 -27.25 19.86 -24.66
CA GLY A 149 -26.06 20.33 -25.38
C GLY A 149 -25.05 19.25 -25.79
N GLY A 150 -25.27 18.64 -26.97
CA GLY A 150 -24.28 17.81 -27.64
C GLY A 150 -23.07 18.62 -28.15
N GLY A 151 -21.88 18.08 -27.90
CA GLY A 151 -20.62 18.56 -28.47
C GLY A 151 -19.66 17.38 -28.55
N GLY A 152 -19.38 16.92 -29.77
CA GLY A 152 -18.40 15.89 -30.05
C GLY A 152 -17.00 16.34 -29.63
N GLY A 153 -16.43 15.60 -28.69
CA GLY A 153 -15.01 15.64 -28.34
C GLY A 153 -14.50 14.21 -28.24
N GLU A 154 -13.95 13.71 -29.33
CA GLU A 154 -12.99 12.60 -29.28
C GLU A 154 -11.81 13.05 -28.41
N GLY A 155 -11.68 12.47 -27.21
CA GLY A 155 -10.61 12.80 -26.27
C GLY A 155 -10.91 12.56 -24.79
N GLY A 156 -12.02 11.89 -24.45
CA GLY A 156 -12.54 11.88 -23.07
C GLY A 156 -12.82 10.50 -22.49
N VAL A 157 -11.89 9.55 -22.58
CA VAL A 157 -11.88 8.33 -21.76
C VAL A 157 -10.41 7.88 -21.69
N MET A 158 -9.95 7.37 -20.55
CA MET A 158 -8.63 6.71 -20.34
C MET A 158 -7.54 7.56 -19.69
N ALA A 159 -7.83 7.99 -18.45
CA ALA A 159 -6.83 8.18 -17.38
C ALA A 159 -7.51 7.84 -16.03
N GLY A 160 -8.16 6.68 -15.92
CA GLY A 160 -9.24 6.42 -14.96
C GLY A 160 -8.80 6.23 -13.51
N LEU A 161 -7.84 5.34 -13.22
CA LEU A 161 -7.45 5.03 -11.84
C LEU A 161 -6.32 5.92 -11.31
N HIS A 162 -5.27 6.17 -12.10
CA HIS A 162 -4.13 6.99 -11.66
C HIS A 162 -4.54 8.45 -11.44
N THR A 163 -5.21 9.09 -12.40
CA THR A 163 -5.70 10.48 -12.23
C THR A 163 -6.69 10.58 -11.07
N MET A 164 -7.58 9.61 -10.91
CA MET A 164 -8.51 9.58 -9.77
C MET A 164 -7.79 9.44 -8.43
N LEU A 165 -6.73 8.63 -8.35
CA LEU A 165 -5.89 8.52 -7.16
C LEU A 165 -5.15 9.83 -6.86
N THR A 166 -4.70 10.55 -7.89
CA THR A 166 -4.13 11.90 -7.75
C THR A 166 -5.15 12.91 -7.23
N GLU A 167 -6.37 12.94 -7.78
CA GLU A 167 -7.44 13.81 -7.26
C GLU A 167 -7.84 13.45 -5.82
N LEU A 168 -7.84 12.16 -5.48
CA LEU A 168 -8.12 11.70 -4.14
C LEU A 168 -7.01 12.15 -3.17
N ALA A 169 -5.76 12.13 -3.60
CA ALA A 169 -4.61 12.59 -2.82
C ALA A 169 -4.79 14.04 -2.35
N GLU A 170 -5.17 14.92 -3.28
CA GLU A 170 -5.46 16.33 -2.98
C GLU A 170 -6.63 16.48 -1.99
N LYS A 171 -7.71 15.72 -2.20
CA LYS A 171 -8.92 15.81 -1.37
C LYS A 171 -8.75 15.19 0.03
N ARG A 172 -7.90 14.17 0.17
CA ARG A 172 -7.77 13.34 1.38
C ARG A 172 -6.46 13.56 2.13
N GLY A 173 -5.57 14.42 1.63
CA GLY A 173 -4.37 14.87 2.33
C GLY A 173 -3.24 13.84 2.37
N PHE A 174 -2.98 13.17 1.25
CA PHE A 174 -1.80 12.31 1.09
C PHE A 174 -1.00 12.69 -0.18
N LEU A 175 0.25 12.23 -0.27
CA LEU A 175 1.09 12.52 -1.43
C LEU A 175 0.55 11.82 -2.69
N PRO A 176 0.54 12.50 -3.85
CA PRO A 176 0.16 11.87 -5.12
C PRO A 176 0.97 10.61 -5.37
N LEU A 177 0.31 9.59 -5.93
CA LEU A 177 0.96 8.34 -6.29
C LEU A 177 1.87 8.53 -7.51
N PHE A 178 3.06 7.95 -7.43
CA PHE A 178 3.92 7.73 -8.58
C PHE A 178 3.36 6.60 -9.44
N HIS A 179 3.68 6.61 -10.73
CA HIS A 179 3.20 5.61 -11.68
C HIS A 179 3.58 4.17 -11.28
N ASP A 180 4.76 4.00 -10.68
CA ASP A 180 5.27 2.69 -10.25
C ASP A 180 4.65 2.18 -8.93
N ASP A 181 3.88 3.01 -8.22
CA ASP A 181 3.27 2.64 -6.93
C ASP A 181 2.17 1.57 -7.07
N VAL A 182 1.72 1.30 -8.29
CA VAL A 182 0.85 0.14 -8.56
C VAL A 182 1.45 -1.16 -8.05
N ARG A 183 2.78 -1.30 -8.07
CA ARG A 183 3.47 -2.49 -7.54
C ARG A 183 3.22 -2.63 -6.04
N ILE A 184 3.25 -1.51 -5.32
CA ILE A 184 2.95 -1.44 -3.89
C ILE A 184 1.49 -1.83 -3.65
N LEU A 185 0.55 -1.23 -4.39
CA LEU A 185 -0.88 -1.52 -4.28
C LEU A 185 -1.19 -3.00 -4.52
N LYS A 186 -0.57 -3.61 -5.53
CA LYS A 186 -0.68 -5.04 -5.83
C LYS A 186 -0.12 -5.93 -4.71
N ALA A 187 1.00 -5.53 -4.12
CA ALA A 187 1.72 -6.31 -3.13
C ALA A 187 1.15 -6.24 -1.71
N LEU A 188 0.33 -5.22 -1.41
CA LEU A 188 -0.21 -4.98 -0.06
C LEU A 188 -0.81 -6.21 0.65
N PRO A 189 -1.66 -7.05 0.02
CA PRO A 189 -2.22 -8.22 0.70
C PRO A 189 -1.21 -9.34 0.93
N ARG A 190 -0.06 -9.31 0.23
CA ARG A 190 1.06 -10.25 0.40
C ARG A 190 1.99 -9.85 1.53
N LEU A 191 1.99 -8.57 1.91
CA LEU A 191 2.76 -8.07 3.02
C LEU A 191 2.24 -8.68 4.33
N LYS A 192 3.06 -9.51 4.96
CA LYS A 192 2.73 -10.15 6.24
C LYS A 192 2.84 -9.12 7.37
N PRO A 193 1.76 -8.78 8.09
CA PRO A 193 1.81 -7.78 9.17
C PRO A 193 2.86 -8.09 10.24
N GLY A 194 3.03 -9.38 10.59
CA GLY A 194 4.05 -9.81 11.55
C GLY A 194 5.48 -9.47 11.13
N ARG A 195 5.76 -9.40 9.82
CA ARG A 195 7.08 -8.99 9.30
C ARG A 195 7.32 -7.50 9.47
N VAL A 196 6.29 -6.67 9.26
CA VAL A 196 6.35 -5.22 9.50
C VAL A 196 6.51 -4.94 10.99
N ALA A 197 5.73 -5.62 11.84
CA ALA A 197 5.81 -5.50 13.29
C ALA A 197 7.19 -5.90 13.83
N GLN A 198 7.76 -7.00 13.31
CA GLN A 198 9.12 -7.42 13.65
C GLN A 198 10.15 -6.34 13.28
N ALA A 199 10.05 -5.79 12.07
CA ALA A 199 10.93 -4.74 11.59
C ALA A 199 10.87 -3.50 12.48
N TRP A 200 9.67 -3.02 12.77
CA TRP A 200 9.46 -1.85 13.62
C TRP A 200 9.97 -2.07 15.05
N LYS A 201 9.74 -3.24 15.63
CA LYS A 201 10.25 -3.60 16.96
C LYS A 201 11.78 -3.56 16.99
N GLU A 202 12.44 -4.13 15.98
CA GLU A 202 13.90 -4.16 15.91
C GLU A 202 14.49 -2.75 15.73
N ILE A 203 13.91 -1.93 14.85
CA ILE A 203 14.30 -0.53 14.64
C ILE A 203 14.18 0.26 15.95
N SER A 204 13.04 0.15 16.63
CA SER A 204 12.79 0.86 17.89
C SER A 204 13.76 0.43 18.99
N GLN A 205 14.07 -0.87 19.06
CA GLN A 205 15.02 -1.41 20.02
C GLN A 205 16.44 -0.88 19.79
N TYR A 206 16.94 -0.90 18.54
CA TYR A 206 18.28 -0.38 18.26
C TYR A 206 18.37 1.14 18.43
N HIS A 207 17.31 1.88 18.09
CA HIS A 207 17.23 3.31 18.39
C HIS A 207 17.33 3.56 19.89
N HIS A 208 16.60 2.78 20.72
CA HIS A 208 16.68 2.90 22.17
C HIS A 208 18.09 2.60 22.70
N GLN A 209 18.70 1.52 22.21
CA GLN A 209 20.03 1.09 22.62
C GLN A 209 21.13 2.08 22.21
N GLU A 210 20.99 2.75 21.06
CA GLU A 210 21.98 3.71 20.57
C GLU A 210 21.88 5.05 21.28
N PHE A 211 20.68 5.54 21.60
CA PHE A 211 20.52 6.94 22.02
C PHE A 211 20.10 7.16 23.47
N TYR A 212 19.53 6.15 24.15
CA TYR A 212 18.95 6.33 25.49
C TYR A 212 19.59 5.46 26.59
N LEU A 213 20.37 4.45 26.24
CA LEU A 213 21.11 3.65 27.23
C LEU A 213 22.39 4.38 27.70
N PRO A 214 22.81 4.15 28.96
CA PRO A 214 24.05 4.73 29.47
C PRO A 214 25.27 4.11 28.77
N GLU A 215 26.38 4.86 28.68
CA GLU A 215 27.62 4.47 27.97
C GLU A 215 28.08 2.99 28.12
N PRO A 216 28.06 2.36 29.32
CA PRO A 216 28.48 0.95 29.44
C PRO A 216 27.55 -0.05 28.71
N GLU A 217 26.29 0.31 28.48
CA GLU A 217 25.27 -0.52 27.82
C GLU A 217 24.85 0.03 26.44
N GLN A 218 25.36 1.22 26.08
CA GLN A 218 25.03 1.91 24.85
C GLN A 218 25.58 1.15 23.63
N ALA A 219 24.73 0.96 22.64
CA ALA A 219 25.15 0.33 21.39
C ALA A 219 26.09 1.25 20.60
N LYS A 220 26.86 0.64 19.68
CA LYS A 220 27.78 1.38 18.82
C LYS A 220 27.03 2.44 17.99
N PRO A 221 27.61 3.62 17.77
CA PRO A 221 27.04 4.60 16.85
C PRO A 221 26.82 4.00 15.46
N GLY A 222 25.64 4.20 14.90
CA GLY A 222 25.24 3.72 13.57
C GLY A 222 24.34 2.48 13.57
N VAL A 223 24.16 1.77 14.69
CA VAL A 223 23.32 0.54 14.70
C VAL A 223 21.87 0.78 14.27
N THR A 224 21.31 1.96 14.57
CA THR A 224 19.97 2.34 14.11
C THR A 224 19.95 2.51 12.59
N SER A 225 20.97 3.16 12.03
CA SER A 225 21.10 3.34 10.58
C SER A 225 21.25 1.99 9.87
N ASP A 226 22.09 1.09 10.40
CA ASP A 226 22.31 -0.24 9.84
C ASP A 226 21.03 -1.09 9.89
N CYS A 227 20.28 -1.02 11.01
CA CYS A 227 18.99 -1.69 11.14
C CYS A 227 17.96 -1.15 10.14
N LEU A 228 17.89 0.18 9.98
CA LEU A 228 17.03 0.82 8.98
C LEU A 228 17.40 0.38 7.57
N GLN A 229 18.69 0.33 7.21
CA GLN A 229 19.13 -0.16 5.89
C GLN A 229 18.76 -1.63 5.68
N LYS A 230 18.99 -2.49 6.68
CA LYS A 230 18.59 -3.90 6.63
C LYS A 230 17.11 -4.03 6.26
N TRP A 231 16.22 -3.33 6.96
CA TRP A 231 14.77 -3.45 6.70
C TRP A 231 14.32 -2.70 5.45
N HIS A 232 15.00 -1.62 5.08
CA HIS A 232 14.74 -0.91 3.84
C HIS A 232 14.88 -1.83 2.63
N TYR A 233 16.00 -2.57 2.54
CA TYR A 233 16.28 -3.41 1.36
C TYR A 233 15.71 -4.83 1.42
N ASN A 234 15.32 -5.34 2.59
CA ASN A 234 14.76 -6.69 2.73
C ASN A 234 13.23 -6.75 2.71
N LEU A 235 12.55 -5.61 2.78
CA LEU A 235 11.10 -5.56 2.64
C LEU A 235 10.72 -5.33 1.17
N PRO A 236 9.63 -5.95 0.70
CA PRO A 236 9.21 -5.89 -0.70
C PRO A 236 8.73 -4.47 -1.08
N ASP A 237 8.69 -4.18 -2.38
CA ASP A 237 7.90 -3.11 -3.00
C ASP A 237 7.90 -1.77 -2.22
N LYS A 238 9.10 -1.26 -1.88
CA LYS A 238 9.32 0.01 -1.15
C LYS A 238 8.72 0.09 0.26
N ILE A 239 8.21 -1.01 0.82
CA ILE A 239 7.68 -1.03 2.20
C ILE A 239 8.74 -0.58 3.21
N GLY A 240 9.99 -0.90 2.94
CA GLY A 240 11.13 -0.45 3.71
C GLY A 240 11.29 1.07 3.76
N GLU A 241 11.03 1.79 2.67
CA GLU A 241 11.10 3.25 2.61
C GLU A 241 10.07 3.89 3.57
N PHE A 242 8.85 3.35 3.62
CA PHE A 242 7.81 3.83 4.52
C PHE A 242 8.16 3.61 6.00
N LEU A 243 8.89 2.55 6.35
CA LEU A 243 9.40 2.37 7.71
C LEU A 243 10.48 3.38 8.07
N VAL A 244 11.36 3.74 7.14
CA VAL A 244 12.34 4.82 7.36
C VAL A 244 11.63 6.16 7.55
N LEU A 245 10.56 6.41 6.79
CA LEU A 245 9.73 7.61 6.97
C LEU A 245 9.04 7.59 8.34
N LYS A 246 8.43 6.47 8.74
CA LYS A 246 7.82 6.30 10.07
C LYS A 246 8.85 6.59 11.18
N ALA A 247 10.08 6.06 11.04
CA ALA A 247 11.17 6.37 11.96
C ALA A 247 11.49 7.88 12.00
N ALA A 248 11.53 8.57 10.86
CA ALA A 248 11.76 10.02 10.80
C ALA A 248 10.64 10.87 11.43
N VAL A 249 9.46 10.30 11.64
CA VAL A 249 8.33 10.95 12.32
C VAL A 249 8.34 10.61 13.81
N ASP A 250 8.52 9.34 14.16
CA ASP A 250 8.29 8.82 15.52
C ASP A 250 9.54 8.82 16.41
N LEU A 251 10.75 8.81 15.82
CA LEU A 251 12.00 8.65 16.56
C LEU A 251 12.81 9.95 16.59
N GLU A 252 13.02 10.49 17.79
CA GLU A 252 13.61 11.82 18.03
C GLU A 252 14.99 12.02 17.37
N HIS A 253 15.85 11.00 17.39
CA HIS A 253 17.21 11.08 16.85
C HIS A 253 17.29 10.79 15.34
N VAL A 254 16.19 10.36 14.72
CA VAL A 254 16.06 10.17 13.26
C VAL A 254 15.64 11.51 12.62
N ASN A 255 16.47 12.52 12.85
CA ASN A 255 16.22 13.91 12.47
C ASN A 255 16.71 14.25 11.04
N LYS A 256 16.57 15.51 10.64
CA LYS A 256 16.92 15.95 9.28
C LYS A 256 18.38 15.68 8.88
N PRO A 257 19.39 15.95 9.73
CA PRO A 257 20.77 15.51 9.47
C PRO A 257 20.91 14.00 9.30
N PHE A 258 20.28 13.20 10.16
CA PHE A 258 20.30 11.74 10.07
C PHE A 258 19.76 11.26 8.72
N ILE A 259 18.54 11.69 8.35
CA ILE A 259 17.91 11.30 7.08
C ILE A 259 18.69 11.81 5.88
N GLY A 260 19.23 13.04 5.93
CA GLY A 260 20.06 13.58 4.86
C GLY A 260 21.33 12.76 4.63
N LYS A 261 21.97 12.28 5.71
CA LYS A 261 23.11 11.36 5.62
C LYS A 261 22.67 10.00 5.07
N TYR A 262 21.54 9.47 5.56
CA TYR A 262 20.98 8.20 5.12
C TYR A 262 20.69 8.17 3.62
N ILE A 263 20.02 9.20 3.08
CA ILE A 263 19.73 9.34 1.64
C ILE A 263 21.05 9.35 0.85
N ARG A 264 22.02 10.19 1.23
CA ARG A 264 23.32 10.30 0.53
C ARG A 264 24.13 9.01 0.52
N GLN A 265 23.99 8.15 1.52
CA GLN A 265 24.73 6.88 1.61
C GLN A 265 24.16 5.79 0.70
N SER A 266 22.93 5.96 0.20
CA SER A 266 22.23 4.92 -0.56
C SER A 266 22.64 4.80 -2.03
N ALA A 267 23.26 5.83 -2.61
CA ALA A 267 23.60 5.87 -4.03
C ALA A 267 24.89 6.66 -4.31
N ARG A 268 25.38 6.61 -5.56
CA ARG A 268 26.60 7.33 -5.97
C ARG A 268 26.35 8.83 -6.15
N THR A 269 25.14 9.20 -6.56
CA THR A 269 24.73 10.60 -6.72
C THR A 269 23.50 10.92 -5.88
N GLN A 270 23.30 12.20 -5.56
CA GLN A 270 22.11 12.67 -4.85
C GLN A 270 20.83 12.40 -5.67
N GLU A 271 20.88 12.57 -6.98
CA GLU A 271 19.73 12.35 -7.86
C GLU A 271 19.30 10.88 -7.88
N GLU A 272 20.25 9.95 -7.93
CA GLU A 272 19.98 8.51 -7.84
C GLU A 272 19.35 8.14 -6.49
N ALA A 273 19.88 8.71 -5.39
CA ALA A 273 19.36 8.47 -4.05
C ALA A 273 17.91 8.98 -3.91
N GLU A 274 17.63 10.18 -4.42
CA GLU A 274 16.29 10.77 -4.37
C GLU A 274 15.29 10.02 -5.24
N LYS A 275 15.73 9.51 -6.40
CA LYS A 275 14.91 8.64 -7.25
C LYS A 275 14.64 7.28 -6.60
N GLY A 276 15.60 6.75 -5.85
CA GLY A 276 15.47 5.50 -5.10
C GLY A 276 14.48 5.61 -3.94
N MET A 277 14.47 6.75 -3.26
CA MET A 277 13.63 7.04 -2.09
C MET A 277 12.83 8.35 -2.26
N PRO A 278 11.87 8.39 -3.19
CA PRO A 278 11.17 9.63 -3.53
C PRO A 278 10.33 10.17 -2.35
N TYR A 279 9.68 9.30 -1.59
CA TYR A 279 8.83 9.70 -0.46
C TYR A 279 9.66 10.23 0.70
N LEU A 280 10.75 9.52 1.05
CA LEU A 280 11.65 9.96 2.10
C LEU A 280 12.33 11.29 1.73
N SER A 281 12.67 11.48 0.45
CA SER A 281 13.31 12.70 -0.05
C SER A 281 12.38 13.91 0.00
N ILE A 282 11.10 13.74 -0.35
CA ILE A 282 10.07 14.77 -0.20
C ILE A 282 9.94 15.17 1.27
N TYR A 283 9.81 14.18 2.17
CA TYR A 283 9.67 14.42 3.60
C TYR A 283 10.89 15.14 4.17
N TRP A 284 12.10 14.67 3.85
CA TRP A 284 13.38 15.26 4.29
C TRP A 284 13.53 16.73 3.91
N LYS A 285 13.13 17.11 2.69
CA LYS A 285 13.17 18.51 2.23
C LYS A 285 12.25 19.40 3.07
N ALA A 286 11.12 18.87 3.52
CA ALA A 286 10.15 19.59 4.37
C ALA A 286 10.52 19.63 5.87
N MET A 287 11.36 18.71 6.35
CA MET A 287 11.83 18.72 7.74
C MET A 287 12.52 20.04 8.09
N ARG A 288 12.37 20.50 9.33
CA ARG A 288 13.14 21.64 9.84
C ARG A 288 14.54 21.18 10.26
N ASN A 289 15.52 22.07 10.18
CA ASN A 289 16.80 21.79 10.82
C ASN A 289 16.55 21.73 12.34
N PRO A 290 17.07 20.72 13.06
CA PRO A 290 17.00 20.71 14.50
C PRO A 290 17.67 21.99 15.03
N ALA A 291 17.11 22.58 16.08
CA ALA A 291 17.80 23.67 16.77
C ALA A 291 19.19 23.16 17.16
N PRO A 292 20.26 23.99 17.04
CA PRO A 292 21.57 23.60 17.51
C PRO A 292 21.42 23.19 18.98
N VAL A 293 21.66 21.92 19.27
CA VAL A 293 21.77 21.45 20.65
C VAL A 293 22.96 22.20 21.19
N ALA A 294 22.72 23.17 22.08
CA ALA A 294 23.81 23.81 22.80
C ALA A 294 24.62 22.68 23.42
N GLU A 295 25.89 22.55 22.99
CA GLU A 295 26.82 21.60 23.56
C GLU A 295 26.72 21.74 25.07
N ARG A 296 26.16 20.73 25.73
CA ARG A 296 26.26 20.64 27.18
C ARG A 296 27.74 20.40 27.45
N HIS A 297 28.49 21.48 27.56
CA HIS A 297 29.77 21.49 28.23
C HIS A 297 29.51 21.00 29.65
N THR A 298 29.74 19.71 29.88
CA THR A 298 29.95 19.18 31.21
C THR A 298 31.24 19.81 31.72
N LEU A 299 31.09 20.67 32.72
CA LEU A 299 32.16 21.16 33.59
C LEU A 299 32.79 20.00 34.37
#